data_AF-K1T026-F1
#
_entry.id   AF-K1T026-F1
#
_cell.length_a   1.000
_cell.length_b   1.000
_cell.length_c   1.000
_cell.angle_alpha   90.00
_cell.angle_beta   90.00
_cell.angle_gamma   90.00
#
_symmetry.space_group_name_H-M   'P 1'
#
loop_
_entity.id
_entity.type
_entity.pdbx_description
1 polymer ?
#
loop_
_entity_poly.entity_id
_entity_poly.type
_entity_poly.pdbx_seq_one_letter_code
_entity_poly.pdbx_strand_id
1 'polypeptide(L)'
;MNSSMQSTLVEIFSEKELRELLDNLYMDDTVDMLEELPANLVTRILNVTPQNERNIINQLLNYPDDSAGSIMTTEYVDLSPEWTVAKAMNHIKETGIHKETIYTCYVTWQRKLIGIVSDKRLNDFR
;
A
#
# COMPACT_ATOMS: atom_id res chain seq x y z
N MET A 1 0.32 7.98 -24.99
CA MET A 1 -0.65 9.09 -24.79
C MET A 1 -0.22 10.31 -25.60
N ASN A 2 -1.15 11.07 -26.19
CA ASN A 2 -0.83 12.28 -26.99
C ASN A 2 -0.57 13.48 -26.04
N SER A 3 0.39 14.34 -26.36
CA SER A 3 0.87 15.44 -25.48
C SER A 3 -0.26 16.38 -25.02
N SER A 4 -1.28 16.61 -25.85
CA SER A 4 -2.43 17.44 -25.49
C SER A 4 -3.29 16.84 -24.37
N MET A 5 -3.51 15.51 -24.37
CA MET A 5 -4.28 14.84 -23.32
C MET A 5 -3.55 14.86 -21.98
N GLN A 6 -2.22 14.79 -21.99
CA GLN A 6 -1.40 14.88 -20.78
C GLN A 6 -1.50 16.28 -20.15
N SER A 7 -1.45 17.35 -20.96
CA SER A 7 -1.65 18.72 -20.49
C SER A 7 -3.06 18.91 -19.91
N THR A 8 -4.09 18.37 -20.55
CA THR A 8 -5.47 18.42 -20.05
C THR A 8 -5.63 17.69 -18.72
N LEU A 9 -5.04 16.51 -18.55
CA LEU A 9 -5.10 15.76 -17.28
C LEU A 9 -4.52 16.57 -16.11
N VAL A 10 -3.41 17.26 -16.37
CA VAL A 10 -2.72 18.11 -15.39
C VAL A 10 -3.56 19.34 -15.03
N GLU A 11 -4.30 19.91 -15.98
CA GLU A 11 -5.17 21.08 -15.72
C GLU A 11 -6.48 20.72 -14.99
N ILE A 12 -6.97 19.48 -15.15
CA ILE A 12 -8.25 19.06 -14.55
C ILE A 12 -8.13 18.78 -13.05
N PHE A 13 -7.04 18.15 -12.60
CA PHE A 13 -6.92 17.76 -11.20
C PHE A 13 -6.23 18.82 -10.33
N SER A 14 -6.96 19.26 -9.31
CA SER A 14 -6.40 20.01 -8.18
C SER A 14 -5.49 19.12 -7.32
N GLU A 15 -4.61 19.74 -6.55
CA GLU A 15 -3.75 19.03 -5.58
C GLU A 15 -4.55 18.20 -4.58
N LYS A 16 -5.74 18.70 -4.19
CA LYS A 16 -6.65 18.00 -3.29
C LYS A 16 -7.20 16.73 -3.93
N GLU A 17 -7.66 16.81 -5.18
CA GLU A 17 -8.21 15.64 -5.89
C GLU A 17 -7.12 14.59 -6.16
N LEU A 18 -5.90 15.02 -6.47
CA LEU A 18 -4.75 14.10 -6.60
C LEU A 18 -4.47 13.38 -5.28
N ARG A 19 -4.52 14.10 -4.15
CA ARG A 19 -4.33 13.50 -2.83
C ARG A 19 -5.45 12.51 -2.51
N GLU A 20 -6.71 12.90 -2.71
CA GLU A 20 -7.85 12.01 -2.47
C GLU A 20 -7.80 10.76 -3.34
N LEU A 21 -7.31 10.86 -4.59
CA LEU A 21 -7.11 9.71 -5.44
C LEU A 21 -6.07 8.76 -4.84
N LEU A 22 -4.90 9.27 -4.44
CA LEU A 22 -3.86 8.46 -3.81
C LEU A 22 -4.32 7.79 -2.52
N ASP A 23 -5.07 8.49 -1.67
CA ASP A 23 -5.55 7.96 -0.40
C ASP A 23 -6.53 6.77 -0.57
N ASN A 24 -7.04 6.54 -1.78
CA ASN A 24 -7.92 5.43 -2.12
C ASN A 24 -7.22 4.26 -2.84
N LEU A 25 -5.93 4.39 -3.15
CA LEU A 25 -5.15 3.34 -3.81
C LEU A 25 -4.21 2.66 -2.82
N TYR A 26 -3.98 1.35 -3.02
CA TYR A 26 -2.89 0.67 -2.35
C TYR A 26 -1.53 1.12 -2.92
N MET A 27 -0.44 0.84 -2.21
CA MET A 27 0.89 1.32 -2.58
C MET A 27 1.40 0.73 -3.90
N ASP A 28 1.07 -0.53 -4.19
CA ASP A 28 1.34 -1.19 -5.46
C ASP A 28 0.56 -0.53 -6.61
N ASP A 29 -0.76 -0.38 -6.48
CA ASP A 29 -1.59 0.33 -7.48
C ASP A 29 -1.12 1.78 -7.70
N THR A 30 -0.67 2.45 -6.64
CA THR A 30 -0.11 3.80 -6.72
C THR A 30 1.15 3.83 -7.58
N VAL A 31 2.05 2.88 -7.38
CA VAL A 31 3.31 2.78 -8.13
C VAL A 31 3.04 2.50 -9.59
N ASP A 32 2.18 1.51 -9.89
CA ASP A 32 1.76 1.16 -11.24
C ASP A 32 1.14 2.38 -11.97
N MET A 33 0.26 3.12 -11.29
CA MET A 33 -0.32 4.34 -11.86
C MET A 33 0.77 5.38 -12.18
N LEU A 34 1.71 5.62 -11.26
CA LEU A 34 2.75 6.63 -11.45
C LEU A 34 3.66 6.33 -12.65
N GLU A 35 3.91 5.06 -12.97
CA GLU A 35 4.70 4.66 -14.14
C GLU A 35 4.03 5.01 -15.48
N GLU A 36 2.71 5.03 -15.52
CA GLU A 36 1.94 5.42 -16.71
C GLU A 36 1.78 6.94 -16.86
N LEU A 37 2.04 7.71 -15.81
CA LEU A 37 1.80 9.15 -15.78
C LEU A 37 2.95 9.98 -16.36
N PRO A 38 2.64 11.16 -16.94
CA PRO A 38 3.66 12.13 -17.34
C PRO A 38 4.51 12.61 -16.15
N ALA A 39 5.81 12.79 -16.36
CA ALA A 39 6.76 13.17 -15.30
C ALA A 39 6.39 14.45 -14.52
N ASN A 40 5.76 15.42 -15.18
CA ASN A 40 5.28 16.64 -14.54
C ASN A 40 4.10 16.38 -13.59
N LEU A 41 3.22 15.41 -13.89
CA LEU A 41 2.13 15.01 -13.01
C LEU A 41 2.64 14.19 -11.84
N VAL A 42 3.56 13.25 -12.08
CA VAL A 42 4.25 12.48 -11.03
C VAL A 42 4.90 13.44 -10.01
N THR A 43 5.60 14.47 -10.49
CA THR A 43 6.23 15.48 -9.62
C THR A 43 5.20 16.21 -8.75
N ARG A 44 4.04 16.59 -9.29
CA ARG A 44 2.97 17.25 -8.54
C ARG A 44 2.37 16.33 -7.48
N ILE A 45 2.12 15.07 -7.85
CA ILE A 45 1.62 14.05 -6.93
C ILE A 45 2.60 13.86 -5.77
N LEU A 46 3.89 13.61 -6.06
CA LEU A 46 4.91 13.45 -5.02
C LEU A 46 5.12 14.71 -4.16
N ASN A 47 4.77 15.91 -4.63
CA ASN A 47 4.84 17.12 -3.80
C ASN A 47 3.76 17.17 -2.73
N VAL A 48 2.59 16.57 -2.98
CA VAL A 48 1.47 16.50 -2.02
C VAL A 48 1.49 15.22 -1.19
N THR A 49 2.36 14.26 -1.52
CA THR A 49 2.55 13.00 -0.77
C THR A 49 3.49 13.19 0.44
N PRO A 50 3.08 12.77 1.66
CA PRO A 50 3.92 12.71 2.85
C PRO A 50 5.25 11.99 2.63
N GLN A 51 6.28 12.41 3.35
CA GLN A 51 7.64 11.86 3.18
C GLN A 51 7.72 10.35 3.41
N ASN A 52 6.97 9.81 4.37
CA ASN A 52 6.94 8.38 4.67
C ASN A 52 6.35 7.57 3.51
N GLU A 53 5.24 8.02 2.93
CA GLU A 53 4.62 7.38 1.77
C GLU A 53 5.54 7.47 0.54
N ARG A 54 6.14 8.65 0.29
CA ARG A 54 7.14 8.80 -0.77
C ARG A 54 8.31 7.84 -0.67
N ASN A 55 8.80 7.58 0.54
CA ASN A 55 9.89 6.64 0.73
C ASN A 55 9.48 5.22 0.34
N ILE A 56 8.23 4.83 0.62
CA ILE A 56 7.68 3.53 0.22
C ILE A 56 7.53 3.47 -1.29
N ILE A 57 6.92 4.47 -1.92
CA ILE A 57 6.76 4.57 -3.38
C ILE A 57 8.12 4.46 -4.08
N ASN A 58 9.11 5.24 -3.64
CA ASN A 58 10.46 5.18 -4.21
C ASN A 58 11.14 3.83 -3.98
N GLN A 59 10.86 3.16 -2.85
CA GLN A 59 11.38 1.81 -2.62
C GLN A 59 10.75 0.82 -3.61
N LEU A 60 9.44 0.91 -3.84
CA LEU A 60 8.70 0.04 -4.74
C LEU A 60 9.13 0.22 -6.21
N LEU A 61 9.24 1.47 -6.67
CA LEU A 61 9.77 1.82 -8.00
C LEU A 61 11.22 1.36 -8.26
N ASN A 62 11.98 1.01 -7.22
CA ASN A 62 13.36 0.52 -7.36
C ASN A 62 13.43 -1.02 -7.47
N TYR A 63 12.34 -1.75 -7.30
CA TYR A 63 12.34 -3.18 -7.57
C TYR A 63 12.42 -3.42 -9.08
N PRO A 64 13.13 -4.47 -9.53
CA PRO A 64 13.14 -4.83 -10.94
C PRO A 64 11.75 -5.22 -11.42
N ASP A 65 11.44 -4.88 -12.67
CA ASP A 65 10.29 -5.41 -13.40
C ASP A 65 10.24 -6.94 -13.30
N ASP A 66 9.03 -7.51 -13.31
CA ASP A 66 8.75 -8.95 -13.17
C ASP A 66 9.30 -9.59 -11.88
N SER A 67 9.59 -8.81 -10.84
CA SER A 67 10.01 -9.32 -9.54
C SER A 67 8.86 -9.39 -8.55
N ALA A 68 9.03 -10.17 -7.47
CA ALA A 68 8.03 -10.16 -6.38
C ALA A 68 7.86 -8.76 -5.77
N GLY A 69 8.90 -7.93 -5.80
CA GLY A 69 8.84 -6.57 -5.26
C GLY A 69 8.09 -5.58 -6.15
N SER A 70 7.98 -5.84 -7.45
CA SER A 70 7.25 -4.96 -8.38
C SER A 70 5.74 -5.16 -8.31
N ILE A 71 5.25 -6.24 -7.70
CA ILE A 71 3.82 -6.54 -7.55
C ILE A 71 3.38 -6.67 -6.09
N MET A 72 4.24 -6.32 -5.12
CA MET A 72 3.89 -6.43 -3.71
C MET A 72 3.30 -5.13 -3.18
N THR A 73 2.26 -5.27 -2.35
CA THR A 73 1.83 -4.18 -1.48
C THR A 73 2.62 -4.16 -0.16
N THR A 74 2.64 -3.01 0.51
CA THR A 74 3.10 -2.91 1.91
C THR A 74 1.96 -2.98 2.92
N GLU A 75 0.71 -2.98 2.44
CA GLU A 75 -0.50 -2.95 3.26
C GLU A 75 -0.99 -4.35 3.67
N TYR A 76 -0.12 -5.14 4.31
CA TYR A 76 -0.48 -6.44 4.89
C TYR A 76 -0.72 -6.36 6.41
N VAL A 77 -1.45 -7.34 6.97
CA VAL A 77 -1.63 -7.48 8.42
C VAL A 77 -0.43 -8.22 9.02
N ASP A 78 0.30 -7.56 9.92
CA ASP A 78 1.32 -8.18 10.76
C ASP A 78 0.84 -8.39 12.20
N LEU A 79 1.26 -9.51 12.79
CA LEU A 79 0.92 -9.90 14.15
C LEU A 79 2.21 -10.19 14.93
N SER A 80 2.20 -9.88 16.23
CA SER A 80 3.29 -10.27 17.11
C SER A 80 3.11 -11.70 17.63
N PRO A 81 4.18 -12.51 17.73
CA PRO A 81 4.11 -13.84 18.35
C PRO A 81 3.73 -13.81 19.84
N GLU A 82 3.84 -12.66 20.49
CA GLU A 82 3.52 -12.50 21.92
C GLU A 82 2.02 -12.17 22.16
N TRP A 83 1.23 -12.00 21.10
CA TRP A 83 -0.17 -11.63 21.24
C TRP A 83 -1.07 -12.84 21.50
N THR A 84 -2.04 -12.65 22.39
CA THR A 84 -3.16 -13.58 22.50
C THR A 84 -4.07 -13.47 21.27
N VAL A 85 -4.86 -14.51 21.01
CA VAL A 85 -5.87 -14.49 19.93
C VAL A 85 -6.78 -13.27 20.05
N ALA A 86 -7.25 -12.94 21.26
CA ALA A 86 -8.11 -11.78 21.48
C ALA A 86 -7.44 -10.47 21.07
N LYS A 87 -6.16 -10.28 21.41
CA LYS A 87 -5.40 -9.09 21.02
C LYS A 87 -5.16 -9.03 19.52
N ALA A 88 -4.78 -10.15 18.90
CA ALA A 88 -4.61 -10.24 17.44
C ALA A 88 -5.91 -9.92 16.69
N MET A 89 -7.05 -10.46 17.14
CA MET A 89 -8.36 -10.20 16.54
C MET A 89 -8.80 -8.73 16.69
N ASN A 90 -8.50 -8.10 17.81
CA ASN A 90 -8.77 -6.66 17.97
C ASN A 90 -7.89 -5.84 17.02
N HIS A 91 -6.61 -6.18 16.90
CA HIS A 91 -5.72 -5.52 15.93
C HIS A 91 -6.22 -5.65 14.49
N ILE A 92 -6.62 -6.85 14.05
CA ILE A 92 -7.18 -7.08 12.71
C ILE A 92 -8.42 -6.22 12.47
N LYS A 93 -9.31 -6.09 13.47
CA LYS A 93 -10.51 -5.24 13.34
C LYS A 93 -10.18 -3.76 13.26
N GLU A 94 -9.17 -3.30 13.98
CA GLU A 94 -8.75 -1.90 14.01
C GLU A 94 -8.02 -1.50 12.72
N THR A 95 -7.18 -2.37 12.17
CA THR A 95 -6.29 -2.02 11.05
C THR A 95 -6.74 -2.58 9.71
N GLY A 96 -7.54 -3.64 9.69
CA GLY A 96 -7.87 -4.41 8.50
C GLY A 96 -8.57 -3.64 7.37
N ILE A 97 -9.21 -2.50 7.67
CA ILE A 97 -9.84 -1.63 6.67
C ILE A 97 -8.80 -1.02 5.72
N HIS A 98 -7.58 -0.80 6.20
CA HIS A 98 -6.48 -0.19 5.45
C HIS A 98 -5.48 -1.23 4.92
N LYS A 99 -5.90 -2.51 4.84
CA LYS A 99 -5.05 -3.61 4.39
C LYS A 99 -5.63 -4.19 3.11
N GLU A 100 -4.76 -4.65 2.22
CA GLU A 100 -5.16 -5.30 0.97
C GLU A 100 -5.95 -6.58 1.26
N THR A 101 -5.50 -7.34 2.26
CA THR A 101 -6.25 -8.51 2.75
C THR A 101 -6.06 -8.73 4.24
N ILE A 102 -7.10 -9.27 4.88
CA ILE A 102 -7.05 -9.79 6.25
C ILE A 102 -7.04 -11.32 6.30
N TYR A 103 -7.24 -12.02 5.17
CA TYR A 103 -7.38 -13.47 5.15
C TYR A 103 -6.09 -14.19 5.54
N THR A 104 -4.94 -13.61 5.18
CA THR A 104 -3.63 -14.10 5.57
C THR A 104 -2.96 -13.04 6.44
N CYS A 105 -2.70 -13.41 7.69
CA CYS A 105 -1.96 -12.58 8.63
C CYS A 105 -0.54 -13.15 8.81
N TYR A 106 0.43 -12.26 8.87
CA TYR A 106 1.84 -12.62 8.97
C TYR A 106 2.34 -12.42 10.40
N VAL A 107 2.86 -13.47 11.03
CA VAL A 107 3.47 -13.36 12.36
C VAL A 107 4.92 -12.94 12.18
N THR A 108 5.31 -11.79 12.73
CA THR A 108 6.65 -11.23 12.56
C THR A 108 7.35 -10.95 13.88
N TRP A 109 8.67 -11.09 13.90
CA TRP A 109 9.54 -10.72 15.02
C TRP A 109 10.80 -10.06 14.51
N GLN A 110 11.14 -8.86 15.02
CA GLN A 110 12.30 -8.08 14.55
C GLN A 110 12.35 -7.93 13.02
N ARG A 111 11.19 -7.63 12.40
CA ARG A 111 11.01 -7.52 10.94
C ARG A 111 11.31 -8.79 10.14
N LYS A 112 11.33 -9.96 10.78
CA LYS A 112 11.44 -11.27 10.12
C LYS A 112 10.11 -12.00 10.20
N LEU A 113 9.70 -12.60 9.09
CA LEU A 113 8.57 -13.51 9.04
C LEU A 113 8.92 -14.79 9.83
N ILE A 114 8.06 -15.16 10.77
CA ILE A 114 8.23 -16.38 11.58
C ILE A 114 7.02 -17.33 11.50
N GLY A 115 5.92 -16.90 10.91
CA GLY A 115 4.76 -17.75 10.68
C GLY A 115 3.64 -17.04 9.92
N ILE A 116 2.64 -17.81 9.53
CA ILE A 116 1.41 -17.32 8.89
C ILE A 116 0.20 -17.90 9.61
N VAL A 117 -0.89 -17.14 9.68
CA VAL A 117 -2.16 -17.59 10.24
C VAL A 117 -3.30 -17.03 9.41
N SER A 118 -4.31 -17.87 9.14
CA SER A 118 -5.53 -17.39 8.48
C SER A 118 -6.49 -16.76 9.49
N ASP A 119 -7.25 -15.77 9.04
CA ASP A 119 -8.33 -15.16 9.82
C ASP A 119 -9.34 -16.18 10.32
N LYS A 120 -9.70 -17.17 9.47
CA LYS A 120 -10.58 -18.28 9.84
C LYS A 120 -10.03 -19.04 11.05
N ARG A 121 -8.74 -19.36 11.02
CA ARG A 121 -8.10 -20.09 12.13
C ARG A 121 -8.12 -19.28 13.42
N LEU A 122 -7.95 -17.96 13.37
CA LEU A 122 -8.07 -17.11 14.56
C LEU A 122 -9.51 -17.04 15.09
N ASN A 123 -10.50 -17.02 14.20
CA ASN A 123 -11.92 -17.04 14.58
C ASN A 123 -12.35 -18.36 15.23
N ASP A 124 -11.74 -19.49 14.87
CA ASP A 124 -12.04 -20.81 15.46
C ASP A 124 -11.67 -20.91 16.97
N PHE A 125 -10.85 -19.99 17.48
CA PHE A 125 -10.44 -19.93 18.90
C PHE A 125 -11.28 -18.95 19.74
N ARG A 126 -12.37 -18.42 19.19
CA ARG A 126 -13.30 -17.51 19.86
C ARG A 126 -14.44 -18.26 20.53
#